data_AF-A0A2K3K1I0-F1
#
_entry.id   AF-A0A2K3K1I0-F1
#
_cell.length_a   1.000
_cell.length_b   1.000
_cell.length_c   1.000
_cell.angle_alpha   90.00
_cell.angle_beta   90.00
_cell.angle_gamma   90.00
#
_symmetry.space_group_name_H-M   'P 1'
#
loop_
_entity.id
_entity.type
_entity.pdbx_description
1 polymer ?
#
loop_
_entity_poly.entity_id
_entity_poly.type
_entity_poly.pdbx_seq_one_letter_code
_entity_poly.pdbx_strand_id
1 'polypeptide(L)'
;QLEMQESLKSAQVKLEEVTKEREASLARVKELEGQIRELKLKLEACAKQVVPEVVDEEEKDVDPAGVYADFSRARLVQTIMELNDSMIDAASSQFTNAVEQLKLLNADKVLTLEGLDEDKVVRDGVILTPPDDEV
;
A
#
# COMPACT_ATOMS: atom_id res chain seq x y z
N GLN A 1 -29.44 -63.55 23.12
CA GLN A 1 -28.97 -63.82 21.74
C GLN A 1 -29.40 -62.72 20.76
N LEU A 2 -30.67 -62.29 20.77
CA LEU A 2 -31.17 -61.23 19.87
C LEU A 2 -30.46 -59.87 20.04
N GLU A 3 -30.30 -59.39 21.28
CA GLU A 3 -29.59 -58.11 21.57
C GLU A 3 -28.14 -58.09 21.08
N MET A 4 -27.40 -59.20 21.22
CA MET A 4 -26.04 -59.31 20.67
C MET A 4 -26.02 -59.23 19.15
N GLN A 5 -27.05 -59.74 18.48
CA GLN A 5 -27.14 -59.73 17.03
C GLN A 5 -27.48 -58.33 16.51
N GLU A 6 -28.30 -57.58 17.25
CA GLU A 6 -28.61 -56.17 16.95
C GLU A 6 -27.40 -55.25 17.19
N SER A 7 -26.68 -55.44 18.29
CA SER A 7 -25.47 -54.66 18.57
C SER A 7 -24.36 -54.92 17.56
N LEU A 8 -24.19 -56.17 17.11
CA LEU A 8 -23.25 -56.54 16.06
C LEU A 8 -23.61 -55.88 14.72
N LYS A 9 -24.89 -55.90 14.32
CA LYS A 9 -25.35 -55.21 13.10
C LYS A 9 -25.13 -53.70 13.20
N SER A 10 -25.44 -53.09 14.35
CA SER A 10 -25.21 -51.66 14.57
C SER A 10 -23.73 -51.30 14.47
N ALA A 11 -22.85 -52.11 15.06
CA ALA A 11 -21.41 -51.91 14.99
C ALA A 11 -20.89 -52.07 13.54
N GLN A 12 -21.43 -53.00 12.77
CA GLN A 12 -21.06 -53.20 11.38
C GLN A 12 -21.42 -51.98 10.50
N VAL A 13 -22.62 -51.42 10.68
CA VAL A 13 -23.03 -50.19 9.96
C VAL A 13 -22.13 -49.01 10.32
N LYS A 14 -21.83 -48.81 11.60
CA LYS A 14 -20.91 -47.75 12.05
C LYS A 14 -19.50 -47.92 11.51
N LEU A 15 -19.02 -49.17 11.42
CA LEU A 15 -17.71 -49.46 10.85
C LEU A 15 -17.65 -49.09 9.37
N GLU A 16 -18.69 -49.42 8.60
CA GLU A 16 -18.79 -49.04 7.18
C GLU A 16 -18.85 -47.52 7.00
N GLU A 17 -19.59 -46.80 7.85
CA GLU A 17 -19.68 -45.34 7.84
C GLU A 17 -18.33 -44.69 8.14
N VAL A 18 -17.68 -45.06 9.25
CA VAL A 18 -16.36 -44.55 9.64
C VAL A 18 -15.30 -44.88 8.58
N THR A 19 -15.40 -46.03 7.91
CA THR A 19 -14.46 -46.38 6.83
C THR A 19 -14.61 -45.44 5.64
N LYS A 20 -15.85 -45.12 5.23
CA LYS A 20 -16.10 -44.15 4.16
C LYS A 20 -15.64 -42.75 4.52
N GLU A 21 -15.90 -42.30 5.74
CA GLU A 21 -15.43 -40.99 6.23
C GLU A 21 -13.90 -40.90 6.25
N ARG A 22 -13.23 -41.98 6.69
CA ARG A 22 -11.77 -42.08 6.67
C ARG A 22 -11.23 -41.97 5.25
N GLU A 23 -11.82 -42.68 4.29
CA GLU A 23 -11.39 -42.66 2.89
C GLU A 23 -11.58 -41.26 2.26
N ALA A 24 -12.73 -40.62 2.52
CA ALA A 24 -12.99 -39.25 2.07
C ALA A 24 -11.99 -38.26 2.68
N SER A 25 -11.70 -38.37 3.97
CA SER A 25 -10.70 -37.54 4.66
C SER A 25 -9.30 -37.75 4.08
N LEU A 26 -8.92 -39.00 3.78
CA LEU A 26 -7.63 -39.33 3.22
C LEU A 26 -7.47 -38.81 1.79
N ALA A 27 -8.55 -38.78 1.00
CA ALA A 27 -8.57 -38.13 -0.31
C ALA A 27 -8.37 -36.60 -0.19
N ARG A 28 -9.06 -35.96 0.76
CA ARG A 28 -8.92 -34.52 1.05
C ARG A 28 -7.49 -34.14 1.44
N VAL A 29 -6.85 -34.95 2.29
CA VAL A 29 -5.45 -34.72 2.71
C VAL A 29 -4.51 -34.76 1.51
N LYS A 30 -4.65 -35.76 0.64
CA LYS A 30 -3.82 -35.85 -0.58
C LYS A 30 -4.00 -34.65 -1.52
N GLU A 31 -5.23 -34.17 -1.66
CA GLU A 31 -5.55 -32.96 -2.44
C GLU A 31 -4.85 -31.73 -1.86
N LEU A 32 -5.00 -31.50 -0.55
CA LEU A 32 -4.38 -30.36 0.15
C LEU A 32 -2.84 -30.43 0.11
N GLU A 33 -2.25 -31.61 0.27
CA GLU A 33 -0.80 -31.81 0.10
C GLU A 33 -0.32 -31.49 -1.32
N GLY A 34 -1.16 -31.74 -2.34
CA GLY A 34 -0.93 -31.30 -3.71
C GLY A 34 -0.93 -29.77 -3.82
N GLN A 35 -1.97 -29.11 -3.31
CA GLN A 35 -2.10 -27.66 -3.33
C GLN A 35 -0.98 -26.94 -2.57
N ILE A 36 -0.58 -27.46 -1.40
CA ILE A 36 0.54 -26.91 -0.63
C ILE A 36 1.84 -27.01 -1.42
N ARG A 37 2.10 -28.12 -2.12
CA ARG A 37 3.28 -28.27 -2.96
C ARG A 37 3.26 -27.29 -4.13
N GLU A 38 2.12 -27.13 -4.80
CA GLU A 38 1.97 -26.16 -5.89
C GLU A 38 2.19 -24.72 -5.41
N LEU A 39 1.58 -24.34 -4.28
CA LEU A 39 1.74 -23.01 -3.69
C LEU A 39 3.19 -22.75 -3.27
N LYS A 40 3.90 -23.74 -2.72
CA LYS A 40 5.33 -23.62 -2.40
C LYS A 40 6.17 -23.38 -3.67
N LEU A 41 5.90 -24.12 -4.75
CA LEU A 41 6.60 -23.92 -6.03
C LEU A 41 6.32 -22.53 -6.61
N LYS A 42 5.06 -22.07 -6.56
CA LYS A 42 4.69 -20.71 -6.99
C LYS A 42 5.39 -19.64 -6.15
N LEU A 43 5.43 -19.82 -4.83
CA LEU A 43 6.12 -18.90 -3.93
C LEU A 43 7.61 -18.85 -4.22
N GLU A 44 8.26 -20.00 -4.45
CA GLU A 44 9.68 -20.06 -4.77
C GLU A 44 9.99 -19.47 -6.15
N ALA A 45 9.13 -19.69 -7.15
CA ALA A 45 9.25 -19.05 -8.46
C ALA A 45 9.05 -17.53 -8.38
N CYS A 46 8.07 -17.09 -7.59
CA CYS A 46 7.82 -15.66 -7.34
C CYS A 46 9.01 -15.04 -6.59
N ALA A 47 9.57 -15.73 -5.59
CA ALA A 47 10.78 -15.31 -4.88
C ALA A 47 12.05 -15.33 -5.76
N LYS A 48 12.06 -16.04 -6.90
CA LYS A 48 13.15 -15.96 -7.89
C LYS A 48 12.94 -14.83 -8.90
N GLN A 49 11.68 -14.43 -9.14
CA GLN A 49 11.32 -13.28 -9.99
C GLN A 49 11.41 -11.95 -9.23
N VAL A 50 11.03 -11.96 -7.96
CA VAL A 50 11.38 -10.93 -6.98
C VAL A 50 12.86 -11.13 -6.70
N VAL A 51 13.71 -10.50 -7.50
CA VAL A 51 15.18 -10.54 -7.38
C VAL A 51 15.58 -10.42 -5.90
N PRO A 52 16.15 -11.48 -5.26
CA PRO A 52 16.50 -11.45 -3.83
C PRO A 52 17.75 -10.64 -3.46
N GLU A 53 18.28 -9.78 -4.34
CA GLU A 53 19.62 -9.21 -4.14
C GLU A 53 19.74 -7.73 -4.49
N VAL A 54 18.59 -7.08 -4.71
CA VAL A 54 18.50 -5.63 -4.76
C VAL A 54 17.67 -5.24 -3.54
N VAL A 55 18.21 -5.47 -2.33
CA VAL A 55 18.13 -4.38 -1.34
C VAL A 55 18.89 -3.30 -2.06
N ASP A 56 18.12 -2.40 -2.63
CA ASP A 56 18.54 -1.59 -3.75
C ASP A 56 19.78 -0.80 -3.32
N GLU A 57 20.87 -0.88 -4.08
CA GLU A 57 21.99 0.04 -3.82
C GLU A 57 21.44 1.48 -3.87
N GLU A 58 20.39 1.74 -4.65
CA GLU A 58 19.63 3.00 -4.63
C GLU A 58 18.83 3.19 -3.33
N GLU A 59 18.28 2.14 -2.68
CA GLU A 59 17.66 2.23 -1.35
C GLU A 59 18.70 2.61 -0.29
N LYS A 60 19.92 2.06 -0.35
CA LYS A 60 21.01 2.47 0.55
C LYS A 60 21.45 3.91 0.32
N ASP A 61 21.35 4.41 -0.91
CA ASP A 61 21.65 5.80 -1.24
C ASP A 61 20.57 6.76 -0.70
N VAL A 62 19.29 6.41 -0.80
CA VAL A 62 18.17 7.29 -0.36
C VAL A 62 17.80 7.11 1.12
N ASP A 63 18.09 5.95 1.71
CA ASP A 63 17.89 5.63 3.12
C ASP A 63 19.14 4.97 3.75
N PRO A 64 20.25 5.73 3.91
CA PRO A 64 21.49 5.19 4.49
C PRO A 64 21.33 4.67 5.92
N ALA A 65 20.31 5.13 6.63
CA ALA A 65 20.01 4.72 8.00
C ALA A 65 19.08 3.50 8.08
N GLY A 66 18.51 3.06 6.95
CA GLY A 66 17.58 1.93 6.87
C GLY A 66 16.28 2.16 7.64
N VAL A 67 15.83 3.42 7.78
CA VAL A 67 14.60 3.77 8.51
C VAL A 67 13.38 3.10 7.90
N TYR A 68 13.33 2.98 6.58
CA TYR A 68 12.20 2.47 5.81
C TYR A 68 12.33 0.98 5.42
N ALA A 69 13.52 0.39 5.59
CA ALA A 69 13.79 -1.01 5.24
C ALA A 69 12.84 -2.00 5.96
N ASP A 70 12.45 -1.67 7.20
CA ASP A 70 11.53 -2.48 8.01
C ASP A 70 10.04 -2.06 7.86
N PHE A 71 9.74 -1.07 7.01
CA PHE A 71 8.37 -0.59 6.87
C PHE A 71 7.55 -1.56 6.03
N SER A 72 6.36 -1.89 6.52
CA SER A 72 5.35 -2.49 5.64
C SER A 72 4.96 -1.47 4.57
N ARG A 73 4.51 -1.95 3.40
CA ARG A 73 4.00 -1.08 2.32
C ARG A 73 2.95 -0.08 2.82
N ALA A 74 2.06 -0.50 3.72
CA ALA A 74 1.04 0.37 4.29
C ALA A 74 1.64 1.49 5.15
N ARG A 75 2.66 1.17 5.96
CA ARG A 75 3.36 2.14 6.78
C ARG A 75 4.15 3.14 5.93
N LEU A 76 4.84 2.67 4.90
CA LEU A 76 5.57 3.55 3.98
C LEU A 76 4.64 4.55 3.28
N VAL A 77 3.50 4.08 2.77
CA VAL A 77 2.47 4.95 2.18
C VAL A 77 1.95 5.97 3.19
N GLN A 78 1.67 5.56 4.42
CA GLN A 78 1.24 6.48 5.47
C GLN A 78 2.28 7.57 5.73
N THR A 79 3.55 7.22 5.88
CA THR A 79 4.63 8.19 6.13
C THR A 79 4.80 9.18 4.98
N ILE A 80 4.65 8.74 3.73
CA ILE A 80 4.67 9.63 2.56
C ILE A 80 3.52 10.65 2.63
N MET A 81 2.31 10.20 2.97
CA MET A 81 1.15 11.11 3.09
C MET A 81 1.34 12.12 4.22
N GLU A 82 1.81 11.67 5.39
CA GLU A 82 2.11 12.56 6.53
C GLU A 82 3.17 13.62 6.19
N LEU A 83 4.23 13.22 5.46
CA LEU A 83 5.24 14.15 4.98
C LEU A 83 4.66 15.17 4.00
N ASN A 84 3.85 14.71 3.04
CA ASN A 84 3.21 15.57 2.05
C ASN A 84 2.30 16.61 2.70
N ASP A 85 1.46 16.18 3.66
CA ASP A 85 0.57 17.07 4.41
C ASP A 85 1.40 18.12 5.19
N SER A 86 2.46 17.68 5.87
CA SER A 86 3.35 18.58 6.60
C SER A 86 4.03 19.61 5.68
N MET A 87 4.44 19.21 4.48
CA MET A 87 5.05 20.11 3.50
C MET A 87 4.05 21.14 2.96
N ILE A 88 2.81 20.72 2.69
CA ILE A 88 1.73 21.61 2.23
C ILE A 88 1.39 22.64 3.31
N ASP A 89 1.28 22.20 4.57
CA ASP A 89 1.00 23.08 5.71
C ASP A 89 2.13 24.12 5.90
N ALA A 90 3.38 23.67 5.82
CA ALA A 90 4.55 24.54 5.92
C ALA A 90 4.58 25.57 4.79
N ALA A 91 4.38 25.16 3.54
CA ALA A 91 4.34 26.05 2.38
C ALA A 91 3.21 27.08 2.48
N SER A 92 2.01 26.63 2.88
CA SER A 92 0.84 27.50 3.07
C SER A 92 1.07 28.54 4.15
N SER A 93 1.68 28.13 5.28
CA SER A 93 2.03 29.04 6.37
C SER A 93 3.08 30.06 5.95
N GLN A 94 4.13 29.63 5.25
CA GLN A 94 5.19 30.50 4.75
C GLN A 94 4.66 31.50 3.72
N PHE A 95 3.83 31.05 2.78
CA PHE A 95 3.17 31.91 1.81
C PHE A 95 2.30 32.97 2.49
N THR A 96 1.45 32.55 3.43
CA THR A 96 0.61 33.46 4.21
C THR A 96 1.45 34.51 4.93
N ASN A 97 2.53 34.08 5.60
CA ASN A 97 3.44 35.00 6.29
C ASN A 97 4.10 35.99 5.31
N ALA A 98 4.58 35.54 4.15
CA ALA A 98 5.15 36.40 3.13
C ALA A 98 4.13 37.44 2.62
N VAL A 99 2.88 37.03 2.39
CA VAL A 99 1.79 37.92 1.99
C VAL A 99 1.51 38.98 3.07
N GLU A 100 1.46 38.60 4.34
CA GLU A 100 1.26 39.56 5.44
C GLU A 100 2.43 40.54 5.58
N GLN A 101 3.67 40.08 5.42
CA GLN A 101 4.83 40.97 5.37
C GLN A 101 4.75 41.95 4.19
N LEU A 102 4.35 41.49 3.00
CA LEU A 102 4.19 42.36 1.83
C LEU A 102 3.10 43.41 2.03
N LYS A 103 1.97 43.05 2.64
CA LYS A 103 0.91 44.00 3.00
C LYS A 103 1.42 45.04 3.99
N LEU A 104 2.16 44.62 5.01
CA LEU A 104 2.74 45.52 6.01
C LEU A 104 3.73 46.51 5.37
N LEU A 105 4.62 46.04 4.50
CA LEU A 105 5.62 46.87 3.82
C LEU A 105 5.01 47.84 2.80
N ASN A 106 3.81 47.55 2.30
CA ASN A 106 3.11 48.38 1.32
C ASN A 106 1.81 48.97 1.90
N ALA A 107 1.76 49.22 3.21
CA ALA A 107 0.56 49.66 3.91
C ALA A 107 0.01 51.01 3.40
N ASP A 108 0.84 51.84 2.77
CA ASP A 108 0.51 53.13 2.18
C ASP A 108 0.13 53.05 0.69
N LYS A 109 0.19 51.87 0.08
CA LYS A 109 -0.10 51.65 -1.34
C LYS A 109 -1.42 50.93 -1.53
N VAL A 110 -2.11 51.26 -2.63
CA VAL A 110 -3.23 50.46 -3.13
C VAL A 110 -2.65 49.34 -3.99
N LEU A 111 -2.77 48.09 -3.52
CA LEU A 111 -2.39 46.91 -4.30
C LEU A 111 -3.51 46.56 -5.28
N THR A 112 -3.20 46.54 -6.58
CA THR A 112 -4.15 46.11 -7.61
C THR A 112 -4.34 44.60 -7.52
N LEU A 113 -5.60 44.16 -7.40
CA LEU A 113 -5.96 42.74 -7.42
C LEU A 113 -6.51 42.28 -8.78
N GLU A 114 -6.61 43.20 -9.74
CA GLU A 114 -7.11 42.92 -11.08
C GLU A 114 -6.19 41.93 -11.80
N GLY A 115 -6.78 40.83 -12.28
CA GLY A 115 -6.07 39.79 -13.02
C GLY A 115 -5.27 38.80 -12.16
N LEU A 116 -5.26 38.93 -10.83
CA LEU A 116 -4.69 37.90 -9.95
C LEU A 116 -5.48 36.60 -10.06
N ASP A 117 -4.77 35.53 -10.38
CA ASP A 117 -5.31 34.19 -10.54
C ASP A 117 -4.14 33.20 -10.43
N GLU A 118 -4.41 32.01 -9.88
CA GLU A 118 -3.38 31.03 -9.50
C GLU A 118 -2.58 30.52 -10.71
N ASP A 119 -3.18 30.55 -11.89
CA ASP A 119 -2.56 30.13 -13.14
C ASP A 119 -1.85 31.28 -13.86
N LYS A 120 -1.75 32.47 -13.26
CA LYS A 120 -1.10 33.64 -13.87
C LYS A 120 0.31 33.84 -13.36
N VAL A 121 1.13 34.42 -14.23
CA VAL A 121 2.52 34.78 -13.92
C VAL A 121 2.75 36.27 -14.14
N VAL A 122 3.70 36.84 -13.39
CA VAL A 122 4.15 38.21 -13.61
C VAL A 122 5.32 38.20 -14.59
N ARG A 123 5.16 38.83 -15.77
CA ARG A 123 6.25 39.09 -16.73
C ARG A 123 6.30 40.58 -17.05
N ASP A 124 7.50 41.17 -16.99
CA ASP A 124 7.72 42.60 -17.21
C ASP A 124 6.79 43.52 -16.37
N GLY A 125 6.43 43.07 -15.17
CA GLY A 125 5.56 43.81 -14.24
C GLY A 125 4.05 43.68 -14.51
N VAL A 126 3.63 42.81 -15.43
CA VAL A 126 2.21 42.59 -15.79
C VAL A 126 1.80 41.15 -15.48
N ILE A 127 0.60 40.95 -14.93
CA ILE A 127 0.02 39.63 -14.67
C ILE A 127 -0.62 39.09 -15.96
N LEU A 128 -0.20 37.91 -16.40
CA LEU A 128 -0.58 37.31 -17.69
C LEU A 128 -0.84 35.81 -17.54
N THR A 129 -1.67 35.24 -18.41
CA THR A 129 -1.72 33.79 -18.61
C THR A 129 -0.40 33.34 -19.24
N PRO A 130 0.35 32.39 -18.64
CA PRO A 130 1.49 31.79 -19.30
C PRO A 130 1.02 31.10 -20.59
N PRO A 131 1.84 31.06 -21.65
CA PRO A 131 1.50 30.25 -22.82
C PRO A 131 1.28 28.80 -22.40
N ASP A 132 0.33 28.12 -23.03
CA ASP A 132 0.16 26.67 -22.83
C ASP A 132 1.50 26.01 -23.18
N ASP A 133 2.14 25.37 -22.21
CA ASP A 133 3.28 24.50 -22.50
C ASP A 133 2.74 23.36 -23.39
N GLU A 134 3.24 23.25 -24.63
CA GLU A 134 3.00 22.05 -25.44
C GLU A 134 3.61 20.86 -24.68
N VAL A 135 2.72 19.94 -24.29
CA VAL A 135 2.93 18.72 -23.48
C VAL A 135 4.23 17.98 -23.78
#